data_AF-A0A2Z6RVA1-F1
#
_entry.id   AF-A0A2Z6RVA1-F1
#
_cell.length_a   1.000
_cell.length_b   1.000
_cell.length_c   1.000
_cell.angle_alpha   90.00
_cell.angle_beta   90.00
_cell.angle_gamma   90.00
#
_symmetry.space_group_name_H-M   'P 1'
#
loop_
_entity.id
_entity.type
_entity.pdbx_description
1 polymer ?
#
loop_
_entity_poly.entity_id
_entity_poly.type
_entity_poly.pdbx_seq_one_letter_code
_entity_poly.pdbx_strand_id
1 'polypeptide(L)'
;MAYVSTDPTGVLPAHLVAMDINQLINALKNGADALLVNGRMTVTPNLININHEIKHIIELIIAHGIQVEERAGQTREELDTSTGLLKFLQEVTNAREREIHGIRQRFIACQNERNGIQNKRNRLANENRD
;
A
#
# COMPACT_ATOMS: atom_id res chain seq x y z
N MET A 1 24.26 33.45 35.27
CA MET A 1 24.00 31.99 35.18
C MET A 1 23.82 31.65 33.71
N ALA A 2 24.66 30.76 33.18
CA ALA A 2 24.50 30.24 31.82
C ALA A 2 23.42 29.14 31.84
N TYR A 3 22.52 29.16 30.86
CA TYR A 3 21.53 28.10 30.71
C TYR A 3 22.21 26.81 30.25
N VAL A 4 21.91 25.70 30.93
CA VAL A 4 22.33 24.36 30.53
C VAL A 4 21.11 23.65 29.97
N SER A 5 21.19 23.22 28.71
CA SER A 5 20.11 22.46 28.06
C SER A 5 19.87 21.16 28.83
N THR A 6 18.65 20.97 29.32
CA THR A 6 18.22 19.70 29.91
C THR A 6 17.22 19.02 28.98
N ASP A 7 17.34 17.71 28.82
CA ASP A 7 16.26 16.92 28.22
C ASP A 7 15.05 16.93 29.17
N PRO A 8 13.83 16.86 28.62
CA PRO A 8 12.65 16.80 29.44
C PRO A 8 12.69 15.50 30.25
N THR A 9 13.02 15.62 31.53
CA THR A 9 12.92 14.52 32.49
C THR A 9 11.46 14.42 32.92
N GLY A 10 10.66 13.68 32.16
CA GLY A 10 9.23 13.54 32.45
C GLY A 10 8.49 12.60 31.51
N VAL A 11 7.34 12.12 31.99
CA VAL A 11 6.36 11.40 31.16
C VAL A 11 5.82 12.36 30.10
N LEU A 12 5.63 11.85 28.87
CA LEU A 12 5.04 12.63 27.79
C LEU A 12 3.71 13.28 28.25
N PRO A 13 3.53 14.60 28.04
CA PRO A 13 2.29 15.26 28.41
C PRO A 13 1.09 14.62 27.71
N ALA A 14 0.09 14.19 28.48
CA ALA A 14 -1.09 13.48 27.95
C ALA A 14 -1.83 14.28 26.87
N HIS A 15 -1.83 15.61 26.97
CA HIS A 15 -2.47 16.48 25.99
C HIS A 15 -1.75 16.46 24.63
N LEU A 16 -0.42 16.29 24.60
CA LEU A 16 0.35 16.17 23.35
C LEU A 16 0.11 14.81 22.69
N VAL A 17 0.01 13.74 23.48
CA VAL A 17 -0.27 12.38 22.98
C VAL A 17 -1.64 12.30 22.30
N ALA A 18 -2.61 13.11 22.76
CA ALA A 18 -3.94 13.17 22.17
C ALA A 18 -4.03 13.97 20.86
N MET A 19 -2.96 14.70 20.49
CA MET A 19 -2.95 15.53 19.29
C MET A 19 -2.71 14.71 18.03
N ASP A 20 -3.39 15.10 16.94
CA ASP A 20 -3.02 14.62 15.60
C ASP A 20 -1.75 15.31 15.07
N ILE A 21 -1.21 14.80 13.96
CA ILE A 21 0.06 15.31 13.41
C ILE A 21 -0.02 16.79 12.99
N ASN A 22 -1.16 17.26 12.51
CA ASN A 22 -1.32 18.66 12.11
C ASN A 22 -1.39 19.56 13.34
N GLN A 23 -2.05 19.10 14.40
CA GLN A 23 -2.11 19.78 15.69
C GLN A 23 -0.71 19.87 16.32
N LEU A 24 0.08 18.79 16.29
CA LEU A 24 1.47 18.78 16.74
C LEU A 24 2.34 19.75 15.93
N ILE A 25 2.23 19.76 14.60
CA ILE A 25 2.97 20.71 13.74
C ILE A 25 2.61 22.16 14.07
N ASN A 26 1.33 22.45 14.32
CA ASN A 26 0.89 23.79 14.69
C ASN A 26 1.40 24.19 16.09
N ALA A 27 1.37 23.28 17.06
CA ALA A 27 1.94 23.50 18.38
C ALA A 27 3.45 23.76 18.32
N LEU A 28 4.18 23.01 17.48
CA LEU A 28 5.60 23.22 17.22
C LEU A 28 5.89 24.62 16.68
N LYS A 29 5.13 25.07 15.68
CA LYS A 29 5.27 26.42 15.09
C LYS A 29 5.03 27.50 16.14
N ASN A 30 3.92 27.40 16.89
CA ASN A 30 3.60 28.36 17.94
C ASN A 30 4.66 28.42 19.04
N GLY A 31 5.19 27.26 19.45
CA GLY A 31 6.29 27.18 20.39
C GLY A 31 7.56 27.83 19.85
N ALA A 32 7.92 27.52 18.59
CA ALA A 32 9.10 28.09 17.94
C ALA A 32 8.99 29.61 17.79
N ASP A 33 7.82 30.13 17.42
CA ASP A 33 7.53 31.56 17.34
C ASP A 33 7.66 32.24 18.71
N ALA A 34 7.22 31.58 19.79
CA ALA A 34 7.39 32.08 21.15
C ALA A 34 8.85 32.13 21.63
N LEU A 35 9.72 31.31 21.03
CA LEU A 35 11.17 31.33 21.27
C LEU A 35 11.92 32.32 20.37
N LEU A 36 11.25 32.94 19.40
CA LEU A 36 11.87 33.84 18.44
C LEU A 36 12.15 35.20 19.11
N VAL A 37 13.40 35.43 19.51
CA VAL A 37 13.83 36.68 20.18
C VAL A 37 14.97 37.35 19.40
N ASN A 38 14.77 38.62 19.05
CA ASN A 38 15.82 39.49 18.50
C ASN A 38 16.57 40.21 19.64
N GLY A 39 17.52 39.54 20.31
CA GLY A 39 18.38 40.20 21.32
C GLY A 39 18.87 39.30 22.47
N ARG A 40 19.40 39.91 23.54
CA ARG A 40 19.79 39.19 24.78
C ARG A 40 18.52 38.74 25.53
N MET A 41 18.31 37.43 25.60
CA MET A 41 17.14 36.81 26.23
C MET A 41 17.42 36.52 27.72
N THR A 42 16.51 36.95 28.59
CA THR A 42 16.47 36.46 29.97
C THR A 42 15.74 35.11 29.95
N VAL A 43 16.43 34.03 30.33
CA VAL A 43 15.82 32.69 30.38
C VAL A 43 14.83 32.65 31.55
N THR A 44 13.54 32.65 31.22
CA THR A 44 12.44 32.52 32.19
C THR A 44 11.97 31.07 32.27
N PRO A 45 11.34 30.65 33.39
CA PRO A 45 10.73 29.32 33.49
C PRO A 45 9.75 29.00 32.36
N ASN A 46 9.01 30.00 31.85
CA ASN A 46 8.10 29.83 30.73
C ASN A 46 8.83 29.41 29.45
N LEU A 47 9.99 30.01 29.16
CA LEU A 47 10.81 29.67 27.99
C LEU A 47 11.40 28.27 28.10
N ILE A 48 11.74 27.82 29.32
CA ILE A 48 12.19 26.46 29.59
C ILE A 48 11.04 25.47 29.30
N ASN A 49 9.83 25.75 29.78
CA ASN A 49 8.66 24.90 29.53
C ASN A 49 8.32 24.80 28.04
N ILE A 50 8.31 25.92 27.31
CA ILE A 50 8.09 25.93 25.86
C ILE A 50 9.15 25.08 25.14
N ASN A 51 10.42 25.21 25.54
CA ASN A 51 11.50 24.40 24.98
C ASN A 51 11.32 22.90 25.27
N HIS A 52 10.85 22.52 26.48
CA HIS A 52 10.54 21.13 26.81
C HIS A 52 9.33 20.59 26.03
N GLU A 53 8.27 21.37 25.88
CA GLU A 53 7.12 20.99 25.05
C GLU A 53 7.50 20.79 23.59
N ILE A 54 8.31 21.69 23.01
CA ILE A 54 8.85 21.55 21.64
C ILE A 54 9.64 20.24 21.49
N LYS A 55 10.49 19.89 22.47
CA LYS A 55 11.22 18.61 22.45
C LYS A 55 10.28 17.42 22.40
N HIS A 56 9.24 17.38 23.24
CA HIS A 56 8.24 16.31 23.19
C HIS A 56 7.44 16.27 21.89
N ILE A 57 7.08 17.44 21.33
CA ILE A 57 6.39 17.52 20.04
C ILE A 57 7.26 16.94 18.92
N ILE A 58 8.56 17.25 18.92
CA ILE A 58 9.51 16.70 17.95
C ILE A 58 9.62 15.17 18.08
N GLU A 59 9.70 14.64 19.31
CA GLU A 59 9.72 13.20 19.57
C GLU A 59 8.48 12.49 19.00
N LEU A 60 7.28 13.07 19.21
CA LEU A 60 6.04 12.55 18.67
C LEU A 60 5.99 12.59 17.13
N ILE A 61 6.46 13.67 16.52
CA ILE A 61 6.52 13.81 15.06
C ILE A 61 7.47 12.77 14.45
N ILE A 62 8.64 12.54 15.07
CA ILE A 62 9.59 11.51 14.63
C ILE A 62 8.96 10.11 14.75
N ALA A 63 8.34 9.80 15.89
CA ALA A 63 7.67 8.52 16.09
C ALA A 63 6.56 8.28 15.06
N HIS A 64 5.77 9.32 14.74
CA HIS A 64 4.78 9.26 13.68
C HIS A 64 5.42 9.00 12.31
N GLY A 65 6.52 9.69 11.99
CA GLY A 65 7.27 9.48 10.74
C GLY A 65 7.75 8.03 10.57
N ILE A 66 8.34 7.45 11.62
CA ILE A 66 8.77 6.04 11.63
C ILE A 66 7.60 5.10 11.36
N GLN A 67 6.46 5.30 12.03
CA GLN A 67 5.26 4.47 11.82
C GLN A 67 4.71 4.58 10.40
N VAL A 68 4.74 5.78 9.81
CA VAL A 68 4.31 6.00 8.42
C VAL A 68 5.24 5.29 7.44
N GLU A 69 6.55 5.37 7.65
CA GLU A 69 7.54 4.67 6.81
C GLU A 69 7.40 3.15 6.90
N GLU A 70 7.23 2.60 8.12
CA GLU A 70 7.01 1.17 8.32
C GLU A 70 5.74 0.68 7.59
N ARG A 71 4.64 1.42 7.72
CA ARG A 71 3.38 1.12 7.02
C ARG A 71 3.53 1.20 5.51
N ALA A 72 4.30 2.17 5.01
CA ALA A 72 4.58 2.29 3.58
C ALA A 72 5.39 1.09 3.07
N GLY A 73 6.36 0.60 3.86
CA GLY A 73 7.11 -0.62 3.58
C GLY A 73 6.20 -1.85 3.49
N GLN A 74 5.36 -2.07 4.49
CA GLN A 74 4.39 -3.18 4.50
C GLN A 74 3.44 -3.14 3.29
N THR A 75 2.90 -1.95 3.00
CA THR A 75 1.99 -1.76 1.84
C THR A 75 2.69 -2.09 0.52
N ARG A 76 3.99 -1.77 0.40
CA ARG A 76 4.78 -2.09 -0.79
C ARG A 76 4.99 -3.60 -0.94
N GLU A 77 5.29 -4.30 0.14
CA GLU A 77 5.45 -5.76 0.12
C GLU A 77 4.14 -6.49 -0.26
N GLU A 78 3.01 -6.01 0.27
CA GLU A 78 1.68 -6.51 -0.12
C GLU A 78 1.38 -6.27 -1.60
N LEU A 79 1.74 -5.09 -2.12
CA LEU A 79 1.56 -4.74 -3.52
C LEU A 79 2.44 -5.61 -4.44
N ASP A 80 3.71 -5.83 -4.07
CA ASP A 80 4.63 -6.67 -4.83
C ASP A 80 4.14 -8.12 -4.88
N THR A 81 3.67 -8.64 -3.74
CA THR A 81 3.06 -9.99 -3.64
C THR A 81 1.81 -10.10 -4.51
N SER A 82 0.90 -9.14 -4.40
CA SER A 82 -0.34 -9.09 -5.19
C SER A 82 -0.04 -9.01 -6.69
N THR A 83 0.96 -8.21 -7.08
CA THR A 83 1.42 -8.09 -8.47
C THR A 83 1.99 -9.43 -8.98
N GLY A 84 2.75 -10.14 -8.16
CA GLY A 84 3.25 -11.49 -8.48
C GLY A 84 2.11 -12.48 -8.73
N LEU A 85 1.11 -12.51 -7.84
CA LEU A 85 -0.06 -13.38 -7.98
C LEU A 85 -0.89 -13.06 -9.22
N LEU A 86 -1.07 -11.78 -9.55
CA LEU A 86 -1.78 -11.36 -10.76
C LEU A 86 -1.07 -11.84 -12.03
N LYS A 87 0.27 -11.74 -12.10
CA LYS A 87 1.05 -12.27 -13.23
C LYS A 87 0.86 -13.78 -13.37
N PHE A 88 0.97 -14.51 -12.27
CA PHE A 88 0.74 -15.95 -12.25
C PHE A 88 -0.67 -16.31 -12.75
N LEU A 89 -1.71 -15.65 -12.24
CA LEU A 89 -3.09 -15.88 -12.67
C LEU A 89 -3.30 -15.57 -14.15
N GLN A 90 -2.65 -14.53 -14.67
CA GLN A 90 -2.70 -14.20 -16.09
C GLN A 90 -2.06 -15.32 -16.93
N GLU A 91 -0.92 -15.86 -16.52
CA GLU A 91 -0.25 -16.96 -17.22
C GLU A 91 -1.11 -18.22 -17.23
N VAL A 92 -1.69 -18.59 -16.09
CA VAL A 92 -2.62 -19.73 -15.96
C VAL A 92 -3.84 -19.54 -16.85
N THR A 93 -4.43 -18.34 -16.86
CA THR A 93 -5.60 -18.02 -17.69
C THR A 93 -5.26 -18.14 -19.17
N ASN A 94 -4.12 -17.59 -19.60
CA ASN A 94 -3.64 -17.69 -20.97
C ASN A 94 -3.40 -19.15 -21.40
N ALA A 95 -2.80 -19.96 -20.53
CA ALA A 95 -2.57 -21.38 -20.81
C ALA A 95 -3.89 -22.11 -21.01
N ARG A 96 -4.86 -21.87 -20.11
CA ARG A 96 -6.18 -22.48 -20.19
C ARG A 96 -6.96 -22.06 -21.43
N GLU A 97 -6.85 -20.80 -21.84
CA GLU A 97 -7.47 -20.32 -23.07
C GLU A 97 -6.92 -21.05 -24.30
N ARG A 98 -5.60 -21.27 -24.37
CA ARG A 98 -4.98 -22.06 -25.46
C ARG A 98 -5.48 -23.51 -25.46
N GLU A 99 -5.60 -24.14 -24.29
CA GLU A 99 -6.14 -25.49 -24.19
C GLU A 99 -7.59 -25.57 -24.68
N ILE A 100 -8.44 -24.63 -24.25
CA ILE A 100 -9.84 -24.54 -24.69
C ILE A 100 -9.91 -24.34 -26.19
N HIS A 101 -9.06 -23.47 -26.74
CA HIS A 101 -8.97 -23.27 -28.18
C HIS A 101 -8.63 -24.57 -28.91
N GLY A 102 -7.61 -25.30 -28.44
CA GLY A 102 -7.23 -26.60 -29.00
C GLY A 102 -8.35 -27.65 -28.93
N ILE A 103 -9.09 -27.71 -27.81
CA ILE A 103 -10.26 -28.58 -27.67
C ILE A 103 -11.35 -28.22 -28.67
N ARG A 104 -11.65 -26.92 -28.84
CA ARG A 104 -12.65 -26.45 -29.82
C ARG A 104 -12.29 -26.87 -31.24
N GLN A 105 -11.02 -26.74 -31.64
CA GLN A 105 -10.58 -27.18 -32.97
C GLN A 105 -10.76 -28.69 -33.17
N ARG A 106 -10.36 -29.51 -32.20
CA ARG A 106 -10.56 -30.97 -32.27
C ARG A 106 -12.04 -31.35 -32.33
N PHE A 107 -12.89 -30.63 -31.60
CA PHE A 107 -14.33 -30.86 -31.62
C PHE A 107 -14.93 -30.56 -33.01
N ILE A 108 -14.52 -29.46 -33.64
CA ILE A 108 -14.94 -29.13 -35.02
C ILE A 108 -14.49 -30.21 -36.00
N ALA A 109 -13.24 -30.68 -35.91
CA ALA A 109 -12.73 -31.75 -36.77
C ALA A 109 -13.56 -33.04 -36.62
N CYS A 110 -13.83 -33.46 -35.38
CA CYS A 110 -14.64 -34.64 -35.10
C CYS A 110 -16.08 -34.51 -35.64
N GLN A 111 -16.69 -33.32 -35.52
CA GLN A 111 -18.01 -33.07 -36.12
C GLN A 111 -17.99 -33.17 -37.66
N ASN A 112 -16.96 -32.62 -38.30
CA ASN A 112 -16.82 -32.69 -39.75
C ASN A 112 -16.65 -34.14 -40.23
N GLU A 113 -15.84 -34.94 -39.53
CA GLU A 113 -15.69 -36.37 -39.81
C GLU A 113 -17.01 -37.13 -39.66
N ARG A 114 -17.75 -36.89 -38.55
CA ARG A 114 -19.08 -37.48 -38.33
C ARG A 114 -20.03 -37.15 -39.48
N ASN A 115 -20.06 -35.89 -39.92
CA ASN A 115 -20.91 -35.45 -41.03
C ASN A 115 -20.49 -36.14 -42.34
N GLY A 116 -19.19 -36.29 -42.59
CA GLY A 116 -18.67 -37.03 -43.74
C GLY A 116 -19.11 -38.50 -43.75
N ILE A 117 -19.01 -39.19 -42.61
CA ILE A 117 -19.47 -40.58 -42.46
C ILE A 117 -20.97 -40.68 -42.70
N GLN A 118 -21.77 -39.77 -42.13
CA GLN A 118 -23.22 -39.75 -42.31
C GLN A 118 -23.60 -39.56 -43.79
N ASN A 119 -22.94 -38.64 -44.48
CA ASN A 119 -23.16 -38.41 -45.90
C ASN A 119 -22.79 -39.64 -46.74
N LYS A 120 -21.67 -40.32 -46.43
CA LYS A 120 -21.27 -41.56 -47.11
C LYS A 120 -22.29 -42.68 -46.88
N ARG A 121 -22.78 -42.84 -45.65
CA ARG A 121 -23.84 -43.81 -45.31
C ARG A 121 -25.11 -43.55 -46.13
N ASN A 122 -25.55 -42.29 -46.20
CA ASN A 122 -26.74 -41.92 -46.96
C ASN A 122 -26.60 -42.22 -48.46
N ARG A 123 -25.42 -41.99 -49.06
CA ARG A 123 -25.15 -42.35 -50.46
C ARG A 123 -25.27 -43.85 -50.71
N LEU A 124 -24.58 -44.66 -49.90
CA LEU A 124 -24.63 -46.12 -50.01
C LEU A 124 -26.05 -46.68 -49.81
N ALA A 125 -26.83 -46.09 -48.91
CA ALA A 125 -28.22 -46.50 -48.68
C ALA A 125 -29.13 -46.20 -49.87
N ASN A 126 -28.86 -45.13 -50.63
CA ASN A 126 -29.60 -44.79 -51.84
C ASN A 126 -29.18 -45.68 -53.01
N GLU A 127 -27.88 -45.93 -53.19
CA GLU A 127 -27.35 -46.81 -54.26
C GLU A 127 -27.87 -48.25 -54.15
N ASN A 128 -28.13 -48.76 -52.94
CA ASN A 128 -28.67 -50.10 -52.72
C ASN A 128 -30.21 -50.20 -52.86
N ARG A 129 -30.91 -49.09 -53.14
CA ARG A 129 -32.36 -49.06 -53.35
C ARG A 129 -32.76 -49.02 -54.83
N ASP A 130 -31.81 -48.72 -55.72
CA ASP A 130 -31.95 -48.77 -57.17
C ASP A 130 -31.56 -50.17 -57.70
#